data_AF-A0A9X6AFS3-F1
#
_entry.id   AF-A0A9X6AFS3-F1
#
_cell.length_a   1.000
_cell.length_b   1.000
_cell.length_c   1.000
_cell.angle_alpha   90.00
_cell.angle_beta   90.00
_cell.angle_gamma   90.00
#
_symmetry.space_group_name_H-M   'P 1'
#
loop_
_entity.id
_entity.type
_entity.pdbx_description
1 polymer ?
#
loop_
_entity_poly.entity_id
_entity_poly.type
_entity_poly.pdbx_seq_one_letter_code
_entity_poly.pdbx_strand_id
1 'polypeptide(L)'
;TANANRAKAIAKLQQQHPNLDVSFTLPVMPEGLTQDGVNLLSNAKSNGVKISAVNIMAMDYGPSYNGDMGTYAEQAATATQAQVKSVLGLSDSAAWKSVAITPMIGVNDVAAETFKVDDATQLVAFAKSKGLGWLSMWSATRDKQCPGGAKNSADATCSSIVQDAGAFSKAFGAYK
;
A
#
# COMPACT_ATOMS: atom_id res chain seq x y z
N THR A 1 25.68 6.22 0.09
CA THR A 1 24.96 4.92 0.08
C THR A 1 24.11 4.82 -1.16
N ALA A 2 23.64 3.62 -1.54
CA ALA A 2 22.73 3.44 -2.66
C ALA A 2 21.45 4.29 -2.53
N ASN A 3 20.89 4.37 -1.33
CA ASN A 3 19.70 5.21 -1.04
C ASN A 3 19.98 6.71 -1.27
N ALA A 4 21.12 7.22 -0.83
CA ALA A 4 21.49 8.62 -1.05
C ALA A 4 21.69 8.94 -2.55
N ASN A 5 22.29 8.01 -3.30
CA ASN A 5 22.44 8.18 -4.75
C ASN A 5 21.10 8.21 -5.47
N ARG A 6 20.17 7.31 -5.08
CA ARG A 6 18.78 7.31 -5.59
C ARG A 6 18.08 8.62 -5.29
N ALA A 7 18.17 9.11 -4.05
CA ALA A 7 17.53 10.35 -3.63
C ALA A 7 18.05 11.57 -4.42
N LYS A 8 19.38 11.69 -4.59
CA LYS A 8 19.99 12.78 -5.38
C LYS A 8 19.55 12.74 -6.85
N ALA A 9 19.44 11.55 -7.44
CA ALA A 9 18.95 11.38 -8.80
C ALA A 9 17.48 11.82 -8.93
N ILE A 10 16.62 11.39 -8.00
CA ILE A 10 15.21 11.79 -7.96
C ILE A 10 15.08 13.31 -7.79
N ALA A 11 15.81 13.91 -6.85
CA ALA A 11 15.76 15.36 -6.62
C ALA A 11 16.16 16.15 -7.88
N LYS A 12 17.19 15.68 -8.60
CA LYS A 12 17.58 16.27 -9.89
C LYS A 12 16.48 16.14 -10.95
N LEU A 13 15.80 15.00 -11.03
CA LEU A 13 14.66 14.82 -11.94
C LEU A 13 13.51 15.77 -11.59
N GLN A 14 13.18 15.95 -10.31
CA GLN A 14 12.13 16.88 -9.89
C GLN A 14 12.49 18.35 -10.15
N GLN A 15 13.77 18.72 -10.11
CA GLN A 15 14.23 20.05 -10.53
C GLN A 15 14.03 20.28 -12.04
N GLN A 16 14.23 19.25 -12.86
CA GLN A 16 14.04 19.31 -14.32
C GLN A 16 12.56 19.20 -14.71
N HIS A 17 11.76 18.55 -13.88
CA HIS A 17 10.34 18.30 -14.10
C HIS A 17 9.56 18.68 -12.82
N PRO A 18 9.23 19.97 -12.63
CA PRO A 18 8.60 20.44 -11.38
C PRO A 18 7.26 19.78 -11.01
N ASN A 19 6.58 19.19 -12.00
CA ASN A 19 5.31 18.48 -11.84
C ASN A 19 5.49 16.96 -11.66
N LEU A 20 6.73 16.46 -11.53
CA LEU A 20 7.00 15.04 -11.33
C LEU A 20 6.68 14.64 -9.89
N ASP A 21 5.61 13.87 -9.74
CA ASP A 21 5.26 13.21 -8.48
C ASP A 21 6.12 11.97 -8.23
N VAL A 22 6.52 11.79 -6.98
CA VAL A 22 7.33 10.66 -6.54
C VAL A 22 6.63 9.93 -5.41
N SER A 23 6.40 8.64 -5.61
CA SER A 23 5.88 7.73 -4.59
C SER A 23 6.93 6.70 -4.20
N PHE A 24 6.98 6.36 -2.91
CA PHE A 24 7.74 5.22 -2.40
C PHE A 24 6.78 4.10 -2.04
N THR A 25 6.86 2.97 -2.75
CA THR A 25 6.10 1.75 -2.40
C THR A 25 6.95 0.86 -1.51
N LEU A 26 6.51 0.60 -0.28
CA LEU A 26 7.32 -0.02 0.78
C LEU A 26 6.58 -1.18 1.47
N PRO A 27 7.32 -2.20 1.95
CA PRO A 27 6.75 -3.21 2.84
C PRO A 27 6.34 -2.57 4.18
N VAL A 28 5.33 -3.16 4.82
CA VAL A 28 4.73 -2.64 6.05
C VAL A 28 4.28 -3.80 6.94
N MET A 29 4.18 -3.56 8.24
CA MET A 29 3.49 -4.43 9.20
C MET A 29 2.23 -3.69 9.71
N PRO A 30 1.29 -4.36 10.41
CA PRO A 30 0.18 -3.66 11.06
C PRO A 30 0.64 -2.56 12.04
N GLU A 31 1.86 -2.68 12.56
CA GLU A 31 2.53 -1.69 13.42
C GLU A 31 3.27 -0.58 12.65
N GLY A 32 3.22 -0.59 11.32
CA GLY A 32 3.77 0.45 10.44
C GLY A 32 4.98 0.03 9.61
N LEU A 33 5.67 1.02 9.03
CA LEU A 33 6.88 0.80 8.26
C LEU A 33 8.00 0.26 9.17
N THR A 34 8.85 -0.58 8.59
CA THR A 34 10.11 -0.96 9.22
C THR A 34 11.02 0.27 9.39
N GLN A 35 11.99 0.18 10.31
CA GLN A 35 12.95 1.26 10.52
C GLN A 35 13.74 1.60 9.23
N ASP A 36 14.02 0.62 8.38
CA ASP A 36 14.67 0.84 7.09
C ASP A 36 13.78 1.63 6.13
N GLY A 37 12.48 1.38 6.12
CA GLY A 37 11.50 2.18 5.38
C GLY A 37 11.49 3.64 5.85
N VAL A 38 11.44 3.85 7.17
CA VAL A 38 11.51 5.19 7.78
C VAL A 38 12.82 5.90 7.42
N ASN A 39 13.96 5.20 7.51
CA ASN A 39 15.28 5.72 7.19
C ASN A 39 15.40 6.09 5.70
N LEU A 40 14.79 5.31 4.80
CA LEU A 40 14.74 5.60 3.37
C LEU A 40 13.99 6.90 3.09
N LEU A 41 12.82 7.11 3.71
CA LEU A 41 12.03 8.33 3.55
C LEU A 41 12.77 9.55 4.11
N SER A 42 13.38 9.42 5.29
CA SER A 42 14.20 10.47 5.90
C SER A 42 15.42 10.83 5.04
N ASN A 43 16.08 9.82 4.46
CA ASN A 43 17.19 10.03 3.53
C ASN A 43 16.75 10.74 2.24
N ALA A 44 15.60 10.37 1.68
CA ALA A 44 15.05 11.02 0.50
C ALA A 44 14.72 12.50 0.78
N LYS A 45 14.02 12.79 1.88
CA LYS A 45 13.71 14.16 2.32
C LYS A 45 14.96 15.00 2.52
N SER A 46 15.96 14.48 3.24
CA SER A 46 17.20 15.23 3.53
C SER A 46 18.05 15.51 2.28
N ASN A 47 17.86 14.76 1.20
CA ASN A 47 18.49 15.00 -0.10
C ASN A 47 17.61 15.82 -1.06
N GLY A 48 16.51 16.41 -0.58
CA GLY A 48 15.68 17.34 -1.35
C GLY A 48 14.61 16.70 -2.23
N VAL A 49 14.29 15.41 -2.03
CA VAL A 49 13.17 14.77 -2.74
C VAL A 49 11.85 15.29 -2.16
N LYS A 50 10.96 15.78 -3.03
CA LYS A 50 9.57 16.05 -2.69
C LYS A 50 8.79 14.75 -2.80
N ILE A 51 8.51 14.12 -1.66
CA ILE A 51 7.73 12.88 -1.58
C ILE A 51 6.25 13.22 -1.71
N SER A 52 5.62 12.79 -2.79
CA SER A 52 4.18 13.01 -3.03
C SER A 52 3.32 11.98 -2.30
N ALA A 53 3.82 10.75 -2.15
CA ALA A 53 3.15 9.73 -1.35
C ALA A 53 4.07 8.61 -0.85
N VAL A 54 3.59 7.91 0.17
CA VAL A 54 4.12 6.65 0.69
C VAL A 54 3.05 5.60 0.54
N ASN A 55 3.27 4.68 -0.40
CA ASN A 55 2.35 3.60 -0.72
C ASN A 55 2.78 2.34 0.05
N ILE A 56 1.93 1.80 0.91
CA ILE A 56 2.28 0.61 1.69
C ILE A 56 1.75 -0.65 1.03
N MET A 57 2.60 -1.67 0.94
CA MET A 57 2.21 -3.01 0.52
C MET A 57 1.61 -3.74 1.72
N ALA A 58 0.31 -3.58 1.92
CA ALA A 58 -0.46 -4.17 3.02
C ALA A 58 -0.74 -5.66 2.75
N MET A 59 0.33 -6.45 2.76
CA MET A 59 0.36 -7.87 2.37
C MET A 59 1.57 -8.56 3.02
N ASP A 60 1.49 -9.89 3.11
CA ASP A 60 2.59 -10.78 3.51
C ASP A 60 3.20 -10.44 4.88
N TYR A 61 2.32 -10.19 5.86
CA TYR A 61 2.69 -9.86 7.24
C TYR A 61 3.36 -11.02 7.97
N GLY A 62 3.06 -12.26 7.56
CA GLY A 62 3.59 -13.47 8.14
C GLY A 62 2.53 -14.32 8.84
N PRO A 63 2.84 -15.59 9.13
CA PRO A 63 1.86 -16.61 9.49
C PRO A 63 1.12 -16.36 10.82
N SER A 64 1.62 -15.46 11.67
CA SER A 64 0.96 -15.04 12.91
C SER A 64 -0.20 -14.07 12.70
N TYR A 65 -0.27 -13.40 11.54
CA TYR A 65 -1.33 -12.46 11.20
C TYR A 65 -2.42 -13.18 10.40
N ASN A 66 -3.22 -13.99 11.09
CA ASN A 66 -4.28 -14.82 10.51
C ASN A 66 -5.71 -14.28 10.74
N GLY A 67 -5.81 -13.02 11.17
CA GLY A 67 -7.06 -12.30 11.37
C GLY A 67 -7.63 -11.65 10.11
N ASP A 68 -8.36 -10.56 10.30
CA ASP A 68 -9.01 -9.80 9.24
C ASP A 68 -8.01 -8.90 8.48
N MET A 69 -7.84 -9.14 7.17
CA MET A 69 -6.82 -8.46 6.37
C MET A 69 -7.13 -6.97 6.14
N GLY A 70 -8.42 -6.62 6.06
CA GLY A 70 -8.86 -5.22 5.98
C GLY A 70 -8.43 -4.45 7.22
N THR A 71 -8.69 -5.00 8.40
CA THR A 71 -8.32 -4.44 9.70
C THR A 71 -6.81 -4.29 9.84
N TYR A 72 -6.01 -5.27 9.42
CA TYR A 72 -4.55 -5.14 9.43
C TYR A 72 -4.04 -4.05 8.48
N ALA A 73 -4.65 -3.91 7.30
CA ALA A 73 -4.32 -2.83 6.37
C ALA A 73 -4.63 -1.44 6.97
N GLU A 74 -5.75 -1.29 7.69
CA GLU A 74 -6.11 -0.05 8.39
C GLU A 74 -5.13 0.29 9.53
N GLN A 75 -4.72 -0.72 10.31
CA GLN A 75 -3.72 -0.58 11.35
C GLN A 75 -2.38 -0.13 10.77
N ALA A 76 -1.91 -0.82 9.72
CA ALA A 76 -0.68 -0.49 9.02
C ALA A 76 -0.69 0.94 8.48
N ALA A 77 -1.81 1.37 7.90
CA ALA A 77 -1.99 2.73 7.39
C ALA A 77 -1.98 3.79 8.50
N THR A 78 -2.60 3.50 9.64
CA THR A 78 -2.62 4.39 10.81
C THR A 78 -1.24 4.58 11.41
N ALA A 79 -0.49 3.50 11.61
CA ALA A 79 0.88 3.58 12.10
C ALA A 79 1.80 4.28 11.09
N THR A 80 1.64 3.97 9.79
CA THR A 80 2.38 4.62 8.71
C THR A 80 2.10 6.13 8.67
N GLN A 81 0.85 6.55 8.84
CA GLN A 81 0.51 7.97 8.86
C GLN A 81 1.27 8.72 9.96
N ALA A 82 1.38 8.15 11.16
CA ALA A 82 2.12 8.76 12.26
C ALA A 82 3.62 8.89 11.94
N GLN A 83 4.21 7.85 11.34
CA GLN A 83 5.60 7.85 10.89
C GLN A 83 5.83 8.89 9.78
N VAL A 84 4.98 8.91 8.76
CA VAL A 84 5.03 9.86 7.64
C VAL A 84 4.87 11.29 8.12
N LYS A 85 3.92 11.56 9.02
CA LYS A 85 3.73 12.87 9.66
C LYS A 85 5.03 13.37 10.30
N SER A 86 5.67 12.51 11.10
CA SER A 86 6.92 12.83 11.80
C SER A 86 8.08 13.07 10.83
N VAL A 87 8.34 12.11 9.93
CA VAL A 87 9.46 12.18 8.98
C VAL A 87 9.32 13.36 8.03
N LEU A 88 8.11 13.60 7.50
CA LEU A 88 7.87 14.65 6.51
C LEU A 88 7.55 16.01 7.13
N GLY A 89 7.21 16.08 8.42
CA GLY A 89 6.86 17.33 9.10
C GLY A 89 5.51 17.89 8.60
N LEU A 90 4.53 17.00 8.41
CA LEU A 90 3.23 17.32 7.84
C LEU A 90 2.17 17.55 8.93
N SER A 91 1.08 18.23 8.58
CA SER A 91 -0.15 18.18 9.37
C SER A 91 -0.77 16.78 9.31
N ASP A 92 -1.72 16.49 10.20
CA ASP A 92 -2.41 15.19 10.19
C ASP A 92 -3.11 14.89 8.86
N SER A 93 -3.85 15.86 8.33
CA SER A 93 -4.56 15.72 7.07
C SER A 93 -3.62 15.57 5.88
N ALA A 94 -2.50 16.32 5.85
CA ALA A 94 -1.50 16.19 4.80
C ALA A 94 -0.75 14.85 4.87
N ALA A 95 -0.51 14.33 6.07
CA ALA A 95 0.10 13.01 6.25
C ALA A 95 -0.86 11.90 5.77
N TRP A 96 -2.14 11.94 6.12
CA TRP A 96 -3.14 10.99 5.59
C TRP A 96 -3.22 11.03 4.07
N LYS A 97 -3.29 12.23 3.49
CA LYS A 97 -3.30 12.41 2.02
C LYS A 97 -2.03 11.90 1.34
N SER A 98 -0.92 11.81 2.07
CA SER A 98 0.34 11.26 1.57
C SER A 98 0.43 9.74 1.74
N VAL A 99 -0.49 9.09 2.44
CA VAL A 99 -0.51 7.62 2.58
C VAL A 99 -1.39 7.01 1.50
N ALA A 100 -0.88 5.97 0.86
CA ALA A 100 -1.63 5.12 -0.06
C ALA A 100 -1.47 3.65 0.33
N ILE A 101 -2.40 2.79 -0.08
CA ILE A 101 -2.40 1.38 0.32
C ILE A 101 -2.54 0.50 -0.92
N THR A 102 -1.74 -0.56 -0.97
CA THR A 102 -1.78 -1.61 -1.98
C THR A 102 -1.82 -2.96 -1.26
N PRO A 103 -2.99 -3.58 -1.04
CA PRO A 103 -3.07 -4.97 -0.63
C PRO A 103 -2.80 -5.92 -1.81
N MET A 104 -2.46 -7.16 -1.48
CA MET A 104 -2.48 -8.28 -2.41
C MET A 104 -3.87 -8.92 -2.33
N ILE A 105 -4.57 -9.04 -3.45
CA ILE A 105 -5.98 -9.47 -3.45
C ILE A 105 -6.13 -10.99 -3.43
N GLY A 106 -7.13 -11.53 -2.74
CA GLY A 106 -7.29 -12.97 -2.56
C GLY A 106 -6.19 -13.57 -1.69
N VAL A 107 -5.76 -14.80 -1.99
CA VAL A 107 -4.72 -15.49 -1.21
C VAL A 107 -3.36 -14.84 -1.45
N ASN A 108 -2.66 -14.47 -0.39
CA ASN A 108 -1.32 -13.90 -0.42
C ASN A 108 -0.24 -14.99 -0.54
N ASP A 109 1.05 -14.60 -0.60
CA ASP A 109 2.15 -15.56 -0.60
C ASP A 109 2.26 -16.28 0.76
N VAL A 110 1.86 -15.60 1.84
CA VAL A 110 1.56 -16.23 3.13
C VAL A 110 0.15 -16.83 3.08
N ALA A 111 0.04 -18.15 2.94
CA ALA A 111 -1.25 -18.84 2.72
C ALA A 111 -2.31 -18.64 3.83
N ALA A 112 -1.91 -18.23 5.04
CA ALA A 112 -2.83 -17.88 6.13
C ALA A 112 -3.55 -16.53 5.91
N GLU A 113 -3.06 -15.72 4.98
CA GLU A 113 -3.57 -14.40 4.66
C GLU A 113 -4.41 -14.48 3.39
N THR A 114 -5.66 -14.04 3.49
CA THR A 114 -6.56 -13.95 2.33
C THR A 114 -7.33 -12.66 2.40
N PHE A 115 -6.98 -11.71 1.52
CA PHE A 115 -7.65 -10.42 1.40
C PHE A 115 -8.90 -10.58 0.53
N LYS A 116 -10.09 -10.44 1.11
CA LYS A 116 -11.37 -10.67 0.44
C LYS A 116 -11.94 -9.39 -0.18
N VAL A 117 -12.94 -9.54 -1.04
CA VAL A 117 -13.64 -8.40 -1.67
C VAL A 117 -14.31 -7.49 -0.61
N ASP A 118 -14.77 -8.07 0.49
CA ASP A 118 -15.32 -7.31 1.62
C ASP A 118 -14.24 -6.44 2.28
N ASP A 119 -13.02 -6.95 2.43
CA ASP A 119 -11.87 -6.20 2.96
C ASP A 119 -11.53 -5.00 2.05
N ALA A 120 -11.67 -5.13 0.73
CA ALA A 120 -11.53 -4.00 -0.20
C ALA A 120 -12.60 -2.93 0.05
N THR A 121 -13.84 -3.35 0.26
CA THR A 121 -14.95 -2.43 0.54
C THR A 121 -14.75 -1.70 1.87
N GLN A 122 -14.31 -2.42 2.90
CA GLN A 122 -13.89 -1.86 4.18
C GLN A 122 -12.77 -0.83 4.00
N LEU A 123 -11.71 -1.19 3.28
CA LEU A 123 -10.55 -0.32 3.08
C LEU A 123 -10.92 0.96 2.32
N VAL A 124 -11.86 0.90 1.37
CA VAL A 124 -12.41 2.08 0.71
C VAL A 124 -13.15 2.99 1.68
N ALA A 125 -13.96 2.43 2.58
CA ALA A 125 -14.66 3.22 3.59
C ALA A 125 -13.66 3.90 4.55
N PHE A 126 -12.66 3.17 5.01
CA PHE A 126 -11.56 3.71 5.79
C PHE A 126 -10.83 4.83 5.05
N ALA A 127 -10.42 4.60 3.80
CA ALA A 127 -9.70 5.55 2.97
C ALA A 127 -10.47 6.87 2.80
N LYS A 128 -11.79 6.80 2.57
CA LYS A 128 -12.67 7.98 2.53
C LYS A 128 -12.72 8.72 3.85
N SER A 129 -12.84 7.99 4.96
CA SER A 129 -12.95 8.59 6.29
C SER A 129 -11.68 9.36 6.71
N LYS A 130 -10.50 8.95 6.22
CA LYS A 130 -9.22 9.56 6.57
C LYS A 130 -8.68 10.50 5.49
N GLY A 131 -9.16 10.39 4.25
CA GLY A 131 -8.70 11.19 3.11
C GLY A 131 -7.32 10.73 2.61
N LEU A 132 -7.19 9.43 2.32
CA LEU A 132 -5.95 8.84 1.79
C LEU A 132 -5.59 9.38 0.39
N GLY A 133 -4.35 9.18 -0.03
CA GLY A 133 -3.91 9.53 -1.38
C GLY A 133 -4.61 8.68 -2.45
N TRP A 134 -4.48 7.36 -2.37
CA TRP A 134 -5.13 6.40 -3.25
C TRP A 134 -5.15 5.00 -2.66
N LEU A 135 -5.93 4.12 -3.30
CA LEU A 135 -5.87 2.68 -3.15
C LEU A 135 -5.45 2.06 -4.46
N SER A 136 -4.64 1.01 -4.41
CA SER A 136 -4.31 0.18 -5.57
C SER A 136 -4.33 -1.29 -5.15
N MET A 137 -3.91 -2.23 -6.00
CA MET A 137 -3.89 -3.64 -5.65
C MET A 137 -2.81 -4.41 -6.38
N TRP A 138 -2.35 -5.51 -5.77
CA TRP A 138 -1.58 -6.55 -6.44
C TRP A 138 -2.47 -7.77 -6.74
N SER A 139 -2.94 -7.95 -7.97
CA SER A 139 -2.76 -7.09 -9.15
C SER A 139 -3.97 -7.19 -10.08
N ALA A 140 -4.01 -6.34 -11.11
CA ALA A 140 -5.08 -6.37 -12.11
C ALA A 140 -5.28 -7.75 -12.77
N THR A 141 -4.20 -8.50 -13.01
CA THR A 141 -4.29 -9.83 -13.62
C THR A 141 -4.90 -10.87 -12.69
N ARG A 142 -4.85 -10.62 -11.37
CA ARG A 142 -5.37 -11.50 -10.33
C ARG A 142 -6.85 -11.29 -10.04
N ASP A 143 -7.48 -10.23 -10.54
CA ASP A 143 -8.86 -9.86 -10.20
C ASP A 143 -9.93 -10.70 -10.93
N LYS A 144 -9.85 -12.02 -10.73
CA LYS A 144 -10.76 -13.04 -11.23
C LYS A 144 -10.53 -14.35 -10.49
N GLN A 145 -11.55 -15.19 -10.45
CA GLN A 145 -11.44 -16.55 -9.96
C GLN A 145 -10.47 -17.38 -10.81
N CYS A 146 -9.75 -18.33 -10.18
CA CYS A 146 -8.91 -19.28 -10.89
C CYS A 146 -9.73 -20.33 -11.66
N PRO A 147 -9.21 -20.84 -12.79
CA PRO A 147 -9.72 -22.08 -13.37
C PRO A 147 -9.76 -23.20 -12.32
N GLY A 148 -10.89 -23.88 -12.18
CA GLY A 148 -11.08 -24.92 -11.15
C GLY A 148 -11.50 -24.44 -9.76
N GLY A 149 -11.65 -23.11 -9.54
CA GLY A 149 -12.18 -22.57 -8.29
C GLY A 149 -11.11 -22.05 -7.32
N ALA A 150 -11.46 -21.98 -6.04
CA ALA A 150 -10.56 -21.51 -5.00
C ALA A 150 -9.39 -22.48 -4.75
N LYS A 151 -8.26 -21.95 -4.32
CA LYS A 151 -7.07 -22.72 -3.89
C LYS A 151 -6.35 -22.00 -2.76
N ASN A 152 -5.52 -22.71 -2.01
CA ASN A 152 -4.84 -22.20 -0.81
C ASN A 152 -3.43 -21.64 -1.07
N SER A 153 -3.18 -21.14 -2.28
CA SER A 153 -1.89 -20.58 -2.67
C SER A 153 -2.05 -19.42 -3.63
N ALA A 154 -1.11 -18.48 -3.61
CA ALA A 154 -1.09 -17.36 -4.55
C ALA A 154 -0.94 -17.83 -6.02
N ASP A 155 -1.43 -17.01 -6.93
CA ASP A 155 -1.26 -17.18 -8.38
C ASP A 155 -1.11 -15.81 -9.04
N ALA A 156 -0.22 -15.69 -10.02
CA ALA A 156 -0.01 -14.42 -10.72
C ALA A 156 -1.20 -14.01 -11.61
N THR A 157 -2.09 -14.93 -11.94
CA THR A 157 -3.16 -14.78 -12.94
C THR A 157 -4.58 -14.89 -12.38
N CYS A 158 -4.74 -15.13 -11.08
CA CYS A 158 -6.03 -15.17 -10.40
C CYS A 158 -5.86 -14.97 -8.88
N SER A 159 -6.94 -14.69 -8.18
CA SER A 159 -6.93 -14.36 -6.74
C SER A 159 -6.96 -15.58 -5.83
N SER A 160 -7.16 -16.77 -6.40
CA SER A 160 -7.30 -18.03 -5.64
C SER A 160 -8.52 -18.08 -4.70
N ILE A 161 -9.45 -17.14 -4.82
CA ILE A 161 -10.75 -17.17 -4.14
C ILE A 161 -11.89 -17.25 -5.16
N VAL A 162 -13.09 -17.62 -4.69
CA VAL A 162 -14.32 -17.49 -5.47
C VAL A 162 -14.72 -16.02 -5.49
N GLN A 163 -14.87 -15.46 -6.69
CA GLN A 163 -15.27 -14.07 -6.91
C GLN A 163 -15.79 -13.89 -8.34
N ASP A 164 -16.52 -12.80 -8.57
CA ASP A 164 -16.76 -12.29 -9.92
C ASP A 164 -15.48 -11.68 -10.52
N ALA A 165 -15.37 -11.69 -11.85
CA ALA A 165 -14.28 -11.00 -12.55
C ALA A 165 -14.39 -9.48 -12.33
N GLY A 166 -13.29 -8.83 -11.95
CA GLY A 166 -13.25 -7.39 -11.71
C GLY A 166 -13.85 -6.94 -10.37
N ALA A 167 -14.15 -7.88 -9.45
CA ALA A 167 -14.82 -7.57 -8.19
C ALA A 167 -13.98 -6.62 -7.31
N PHE A 168 -12.66 -6.82 -7.23
CA PHE A 168 -11.77 -5.94 -6.48
C PHE A 168 -11.65 -4.56 -7.15
N SER A 169 -11.51 -4.52 -8.47
CA SER A 169 -11.47 -3.27 -9.24
C SER A 169 -12.74 -2.45 -9.03
N LYS A 170 -13.90 -3.12 -9.03
CA LYS A 170 -15.20 -2.48 -8.75
C LYS A 170 -15.26 -1.94 -7.32
N ALA A 171 -14.79 -2.71 -6.34
CA ALA A 171 -14.75 -2.27 -4.95
C ALA A 171 -13.83 -1.05 -4.78
N PHE A 172 -12.55 -1.16 -5.16
CA PHE A 172 -11.59 -0.06 -5.06
C PHE A 172 -11.98 1.18 -5.88
N GLY A 173 -12.61 0.99 -7.05
CA GLY A 173 -13.13 2.09 -7.87
C GLY A 173 -14.23 2.92 -7.22
N ALA A 174 -14.77 2.50 -6.07
CA ALA A 174 -15.66 3.33 -5.27
C ALA A 174 -14.91 4.43 -4.47
N TYR A 175 -13.58 4.37 -4.37
CA TYR A 175 -12.75 5.48 -3.88
C TYR A 175 -12.62 6.55 -4.98
N LYS A 176 -13.06 7.78 -4.70
CA LYS A 176 -13.09 8.90 -5.64
C LYS A 176 -12.41 10.11 -5.03
#